data_AF-A0A0L0H648-F1
#
_entry.id   AF-A0A0L0H648-F1
#
_cell.length_a   1.000
_cell.length_b   1.000
_cell.length_c   1.000
_cell.angle_alpha   90.00
_cell.angle_beta   90.00
_cell.angle_gamma   90.00
#
_symmetry.space_group_name_H-M   'P 1'
#
loop_
_entity.id
_entity.type
_entity.pdbx_description
1 polymer ?
#
loop_
_entity_poly.entity_id
_entity_poly.type
_entity_poly.pdbx_seq_one_letter_code
_entity_poly.pdbx_strand_id
1 'polypeptide(L)'
;MTSIKGASDDGTHFIQKTIRDTERSMANLRRTLAGYLRNQERLRRKSLKLAVVLKMFSENEAPALSTVLSGLAELVTEREKAREVATDRINIVSQEPLKLYSMICTRMKNEVKARESAAQKEHRKQEQLDKILIKDAANRTRISQSQLELAGATQDVRTATGALVDSVHRFESQKRADLQRSLGEFLWNEMNFHAQALEILTEAHQLLMTDDMSADLAEIEERVNLAASRTNSPIRGHREDAYYDSDEDDSRSPHFRRKDSIRSRKSVRSHQDRLEPPRSEKRRQSAGHARGRNK
;
A
#
# COMPACT_ATOMS: atom_id res chain seq x y z
N MET A 1 56.06 -6.17 -5.51
CA MET A 1 54.90 -5.41 -6.05
C MET A 1 53.55 -6.15 -5.90
N THR A 2 53.47 -7.24 -5.13
CA THR A 2 52.26 -8.05 -4.93
C THR A 2 51.23 -7.45 -3.95
N SER A 3 51.63 -6.51 -3.09
CA SER A 3 50.76 -5.96 -2.03
C SER A 3 49.75 -4.90 -2.51
N ILE A 4 49.99 -4.23 -3.64
CA ILE A 4 49.10 -3.18 -4.17
C ILE A 4 47.92 -3.78 -4.95
N LYS A 5 48.10 -4.98 -5.50
CA LYS A 5 47.08 -5.70 -6.30
C LYS A 5 45.90 -6.17 -5.42
N GLY A 6 46.17 -6.66 -4.20
CA GLY A 6 45.13 -7.11 -3.26
C GLY A 6 44.23 -5.98 -2.75
N ALA A 7 44.80 -4.83 -2.39
CA ALA A 7 44.03 -3.68 -1.91
C ALA A 7 43.11 -3.07 -2.99
N SER A 8 43.54 -3.10 -4.26
CA SER A 8 42.74 -2.60 -5.38
C SER A 8 41.59 -3.52 -5.78
N ASP A 9 41.75 -4.84 -5.67
CA ASP A 9 40.68 -5.81 -5.93
C ASP A 9 39.65 -5.80 -4.80
N ASP A 10 40.09 -5.70 -3.54
CA ASP A 10 39.21 -5.60 -2.38
C ASP A 10 38.30 -4.37 -2.44
N GLY A 11 38.84 -3.21 -2.84
CA GLY A 11 38.07 -1.98 -3.03
C GLY A 11 37.04 -2.09 -4.16
N THR A 12 37.41 -2.74 -5.27
CA THR A 12 36.51 -2.93 -6.42
C THR A 12 35.36 -3.88 -6.05
N HIS A 13 35.67 -5.00 -5.39
CA HIS A 13 34.67 -5.95 -4.91
C HIS A 13 33.72 -5.30 -3.88
N PHE A 14 34.25 -4.46 -2.98
CA PHE A 14 33.46 -3.70 -2.03
C PHE A 14 32.45 -2.77 -2.73
N ILE A 15 32.89 -2.02 -3.75
CA ILE A 15 32.02 -1.12 -4.52
C ILE A 15 30.94 -1.94 -5.25
N GLN A 16 31.31 -3.03 -5.94
CA GLN A 16 30.34 -3.89 -6.63
C GLN A 16 29.30 -4.50 -5.68
N LYS A 17 29.72 -4.93 -4.47
CA LYS A 17 28.80 -5.40 -3.43
C LYS A 17 27.84 -4.28 -3.00
N THR A 18 28.37 -3.10 -2.72
CA THR A 18 27.59 -1.93 -2.28
C THR A 18 26.52 -1.55 -3.31
N ILE A 19 26.86 -1.57 -4.60
CA ILE A 19 25.91 -1.29 -5.69
C ILE A 19 24.79 -2.35 -5.72
N ARG A 20 25.15 -3.64 -5.63
CA ARG A 20 24.17 -4.76 -5.61
C ARG A 20 23.24 -4.67 -4.42
N ASP A 21 23.78 -4.40 -3.24
CA ASP A 21 23.01 -4.29 -1.99
C ASP A 21 22.08 -3.07 -2.04
N THR A 22 22.55 -1.94 -2.58
CA THR A 22 21.73 -0.74 -2.79
C THR A 22 20.58 -1.00 -3.75
N GLU A 23 20.86 -1.58 -4.92
CA GLU A 23 19.85 -1.89 -5.94
C GLU A 23 18.77 -2.81 -5.39
N ARG A 24 19.18 -3.88 -4.69
CA ARG A 24 18.26 -4.82 -4.03
C ARG A 24 17.41 -4.13 -2.97
N SER A 25 18.03 -3.34 -2.10
CA SER A 25 17.35 -2.68 -0.98
C SER A 25 16.34 -1.65 -1.46
N MET A 26 16.71 -0.82 -2.44
CA MET A 26 15.80 0.15 -3.05
C MET A 26 14.64 -0.52 -3.77
N ALA A 27 14.89 -1.62 -4.50
CA ALA A 27 13.84 -2.40 -5.14
C ALA A 27 12.89 -3.06 -4.12
N ASN A 28 13.42 -3.56 -3.00
CA ASN A 28 12.62 -4.10 -1.90
C ASN A 28 11.76 -3.01 -1.26
N LEU A 29 12.35 -1.88 -0.86
CA LEU A 29 11.63 -0.76 -0.27
C LEU A 29 10.49 -0.29 -1.19
N ARG A 30 10.78 -0.11 -2.48
CA ARG A 30 9.80 0.26 -3.49
C ARG A 30 8.64 -0.74 -3.57
N ARG A 31 8.94 -2.05 -3.61
CA ARG A 31 7.91 -3.10 -3.67
C ARG A 31 7.04 -3.11 -2.41
N THR A 32 7.65 -2.90 -1.24
CA THR A 32 6.93 -2.80 0.02
C THR A 32 6.01 -1.59 0.05
N LEU A 33 6.49 -0.40 -0.34
CA LEU A 33 5.66 0.81 -0.45
C LEU A 33 4.51 0.61 -1.47
N ALA A 34 4.77 -0.01 -2.62
CA ALA A 34 3.70 -0.31 -3.57
C ALA A 34 2.66 -1.28 -2.98
N GLY A 35 3.07 -2.23 -2.14
CA GLY A 35 2.16 -3.11 -1.40
C GLY A 35 1.34 -2.36 -0.36
N TYR A 36 1.98 -1.46 0.37
CA TYR A 36 1.35 -0.57 1.33
C TYR A 36 0.23 0.27 0.68
N LEU A 37 0.52 0.94 -0.44
CA LEU A 37 -0.44 1.77 -1.17
C LEU A 37 -1.64 0.96 -1.69
N ARG A 38 -1.40 -0.27 -2.18
CA ARG A 38 -2.49 -1.18 -2.55
C ARG A 38 -3.38 -1.56 -1.37
N ASN A 39 -2.81 -1.71 -0.18
CA ASN A 39 -3.58 -2.01 1.03
C ASN A 39 -4.38 -0.79 1.51
N GLN A 40 -3.83 0.42 1.39
CA GLN A 40 -4.56 1.67 1.65
C GLN A 40 -5.80 1.79 0.75
N GLU A 41 -5.65 1.53 -0.55
CA GLU A 41 -6.78 1.54 -1.49
C GLU A 41 -7.83 0.45 -1.17
N ARG A 42 -7.40 -0.75 -0.74
CA ARG A 42 -8.32 -1.81 -0.30
C ARG A 42 -9.13 -1.38 0.93
N LEU A 43 -8.48 -0.75 1.90
CA LEU A 43 -9.15 -0.19 3.08
C LEU A 43 -10.15 0.88 2.67
N ARG A 44 -9.73 1.82 1.81
CA ARG A 44 -10.59 2.88 1.28
C ARG A 44 -11.87 2.34 0.66
N ARG A 45 -11.76 1.34 -0.22
CA ARG A 45 -12.92 0.68 -0.85
C ARG A 45 -13.86 0.04 0.17
N LYS A 46 -13.35 -0.50 1.28
CA LYS A 46 -14.17 -1.10 2.33
C LYS A 46 -14.88 -0.03 3.15
N SER A 47 -14.19 1.05 3.51
CA SER A 47 -14.77 2.20 4.19
C SER A 47 -15.87 2.88 3.35
N LEU A 48 -15.65 3.05 2.03
CA LEU A 48 -16.68 3.62 1.15
C LEU A 48 -17.93 2.72 1.05
N LYS A 49 -17.76 1.39 1.08
CA LYS A 49 -18.90 0.47 1.17
C LYS A 49 -19.66 0.63 2.48
N LEU A 50 -18.96 0.84 3.60
CA LEU A 50 -19.59 1.12 4.88
C LEU A 50 -20.41 2.43 4.81
N ALA A 51 -19.85 3.49 4.22
CA ALA A 51 -20.57 4.75 4.02
C ALA A 51 -21.86 4.55 3.20
N VAL A 52 -21.81 3.77 2.11
CA VAL A 52 -23.01 3.43 1.32
C VAL A 52 -24.07 2.71 2.17
N VAL A 53 -23.66 1.73 2.99
CA VAL A 53 -24.59 1.01 3.87
C VAL A 53 -25.21 1.94 4.91
N LEU A 54 -24.44 2.85 5.52
CA LEU A 54 -24.96 3.84 6.46
C LEU A 54 -25.97 4.77 5.78
N LYS A 55 -25.68 5.21 4.55
CA LYS A 55 -26.60 6.05 3.78
C LYS A 55 -27.90 5.31 3.46
N MET A 56 -27.84 4.07 2.99
CA MET A 56 -29.04 3.26 2.74
C MET A 56 -29.83 2.99 4.02
N PHE A 57 -29.16 2.84 5.15
CA PHE A 57 -29.82 2.67 6.44
C PHE A 57 -30.61 3.93 6.81
N SER A 58 -30.02 5.11 6.61
CA SER A 58 -30.68 6.39 6.89
C SER A 58 -32.01 6.60 6.15
N GLU A 59 -32.19 6.01 4.96
CA GLU A 59 -33.39 6.19 4.13
C GLU A 59 -34.65 5.56 4.72
N ASN A 60 -34.50 4.64 5.67
CA ASN A 60 -35.61 3.89 6.27
C ASN A 60 -35.87 4.26 7.73
N GLU A 61 -35.11 5.21 8.27
CA GLU A 61 -35.15 5.57 9.69
C GLU A 61 -35.90 6.88 9.95
N ALA A 62 -36.26 7.09 11.22
CA ALA A 62 -36.89 8.32 11.68
C ALA A 62 -35.94 9.53 11.49
N PRO A 63 -36.47 10.77 11.43
CA PRO A 63 -35.70 11.93 10.96
C PRO A 63 -34.39 12.21 11.72
N ALA A 64 -34.37 12.05 13.05
CA ALA A 64 -33.15 12.32 13.83
C ALA A 64 -32.08 11.26 13.54
N LEU A 65 -32.43 9.97 13.63
CA LEU A 65 -31.50 8.87 13.32
C LEU A 65 -31.06 8.88 11.84
N SER A 66 -31.97 9.22 10.92
CA SER A 66 -31.68 9.39 9.50
C SER A 66 -30.59 10.47 9.28
N THR A 67 -30.71 11.60 9.97
CA THR A 67 -29.74 12.71 9.89
C THR A 67 -28.37 12.27 10.38
N VAL A 68 -28.29 11.63 11.55
CA VAL A 68 -27.03 11.12 12.12
C VAL A 68 -26.37 10.11 11.18
N LEU A 69 -27.11 9.11 10.69
CA LEU A 69 -26.58 8.07 9.82
C LEU A 69 -26.10 8.62 8.47
N SER A 70 -26.84 9.59 7.91
CA SER A 70 -26.44 10.28 6.69
C SER A 70 -25.16 11.09 6.89
N GLY A 71 -25.08 11.88 7.96
CA GLY A 71 -23.88 12.68 8.25
C GLY A 71 -22.66 11.81 8.51
N LEU A 72 -22.81 10.68 9.21
CA LEU A 72 -21.74 9.70 9.36
C LEU A 72 -21.26 9.12 8.03
N ALA A 73 -22.18 8.80 7.11
CA ALA A 73 -21.81 8.31 5.78
C ALA A 73 -20.98 9.35 5.01
N GLU A 74 -21.34 10.63 5.12
CA GLU A 74 -20.64 11.75 4.51
C GLU A 74 -19.24 11.94 5.09
N LEU A 75 -19.10 11.96 6.43
CA LEU A 75 -17.81 12.10 7.11
C LEU A 75 -16.87 10.92 6.85
N VAL A 76 -17.40 9.68 6.82
CA VAL A 76 -16.61 8.51 6.41
C VAL A 76 -16.12 8.67 4.98
N THR A 77 -16.97 9.13 4.07
CA THR A 77 -16.61 9.37 2.67
C THR A 77 -15.53 10.46 2.56
N GLU A 78 -15.64 11.55 3.32
CA GLU A 78 -14.67 12.63 3.36
C GLU A 78 -13.30 12.16 3.84
N ARG A 79 -13.24 11.40 4.94
CA ARG A 79 -11.99 10.82 5.44
C ARG A 79 -11.31 9.94 4.38
N GLU A 80 -12.08 9.22 3.59
CA GLU A 80 -11.53 8.36 2.54
C GLU A 80 -11.07 9.15 1.30
N LYS A 81 -11.64 10.33 1.01
CA LYS A 81 -11.06 11.28 0.04
C LYS A 81 -9.71 11.81 0.51
N ALA A 82 -9.58 12.16 1.79
CA ALA A 82 -8.29 12.57 2.37
C ALA A 82 -7.24 11.44 2.27
N ARG A 83 -7.65 10.18 2.50
CA ARG A 83 -6.77 9.01 2.30
C ARG A 83 -6.30 8.88 0.86
N GLU A 84 -7.20 9.05 -0.11
CA GLU A 84 -6.88 8.98 -1.54
C GLU A 84 -5.79 10.00 -1.92
N VAL A 85 -5.98 11.27 -1.54
CA VAL A 85 -5.00 12.34 -1.78
C VAL A 85 -3.64 12.01 -1.17
N ALA A 86 -3.61 11.55 0.09
CA ALA A 86 -2.37 11.17 0.76
C ALA A 86 -1.69 9.98 0.07
N THR A 87 -2.46 8.96 -0.30
CA THR A 87 -1.96 7.75 -0.97
C THR A 87 -1.37 8.08 -2.35
N ASP A 88 -2.06 8.90 -3.14
CA ASP A 88 -1.59 9.33 -4.46
C ASP A 88 -0.31 10.16 -4.36
N ARG A 89 -0.26 11.07 -3.38
CA ARG A 89 0.96 11.85 -3.14
C ARG A 89 2.11 10.96 -2.74
N ILE A 90 1.94 10.05 -1.77
CA ILE A 90 2.98 9.10 -1.35
C ILE A 90 3.48 8.28 -2.55
N ASN A 91 2.57 7.84 -3.44
CA ASN A 91 2.97 7.14 -4.65
C ASN A 91 3.98 7.98 -5.47
N ILE A 92 3.61 9.23 -5.78
CA ILE A 92 4.39 10.12 -6.65
C ILE A 92 5.72 10.56 -5.99
N VAL A 93 5.70 11.01 -4.74
CA VAL A 93 6.87 11.67 -4.13
C VAL A 93 7.76 10.73 -3.32
N SER A 94 7.26 9.57 -2.91
CA SER A 94 8.02 8.60 -2.12
C SER A 94 8.29 7.30 -2.88
N GLN A 95 7.27 6.66 -3.45
CA GLN A 95 7.43 5.35 -4.08
C GLN A 95 8.09 5.44 -5.46
N GLU A 96 7.59 6.29 -6.36
CA GLU A 96 8.05 6.37 -7.75
C GLU A 96 9.54 6.73 -7.91
N PRO A 97 10.11 7.68 -7.16
CA PRO A 97 11.51 8.08 -7.31
C PRO A 97 12.48 6.90 -7.10
N LEU A 98 12.12 5.94 -6.24
CA LEU A 98 12.92 4.74 -5.98
C LEU A 98 13.10 3.85 -7.23
N LYS A 99 12.25 3.99 -8.27
CA LYS A 99 12.39 3.27 -9.55
C LYS A 99 13.71 3.60 -10.25
N LEU A 100 14.20 4.84 -10.09
CA LEU A 100 15.40 5.34 -10.76
C LEU A 100 16.69 4.63 -10.32
N TYR A 101 16.69 3.97 -9.17
CA TYR A 101 17.87 3.29 -8.65
C TYR A 101 18.35 2.12 -9.52
N SER A 102 17.48 1.53 -10.34
CA SER A 102 17.88 0.54 -11.36
C SER A 102 18.87 1.15 -12.37
N MET A 103 18.55 2.33 -12.90
CA MET A 103 19.38 3.08 -13.84
C MET A 103 20.64 3.63 -13.16
N ILE A 104 20.50 4.22 -11.97
CA ILE A 104 21.64 4.79 -11.21
C ILE A 104 22.67 3.69 -10.88
N CYS A 105 22.23 2.52 -10.41
CA CYS A 105 23.12 1.40 -10.13
C CYS A 105 23.76 0.85 -11.41
N THR A 106 23.03 0.82 -12.53
CA THR A 106 23.58 0.41 -13.84
C THR A 106 24.70 1.35 -14.30
N ARG A 107 24.50 2.68 -14.17
CA ARG A 107 25.55 3.67 -14.47
C ARG A 107 26.80 3.44 -13.62
N MET A 108 26.63 3.29 -12.31
CA MET A 108 27.76 3.03 -11.40
C MET A 108 28.51 1.72 -11.74
N LYS A 109 27.79 0.65 -12.11
CA LYS A 109 28.42 -0.60 -12.60
C LYS A 109 29.27 -0.37 -13.86
N ASN A 110 28.81 0.47 -14.79
CA ASN A 110 29.56 0.76 -16.02
C ASN A 110 30.85 1.53 -15.73
N GLU A 111 30.84 2.43 -14.74
CA GLU A 111 32.04 3.15 -14.33
C GLU A 111 33.07 2.25 -13.64
N VAL A 112 32.61 1.30 -12.82
CA VAL A 112 33.47 0.24 -12.27
C VAL A 112 34.12 -0.57 -13.40
N LYS A 113 33.33 -1.01 -14.38
CA LYS A 113 33.83 -1.76 -15.55
C LYS A 113 34.84 -0.95 -16.37
N ALA A 114 34.62 0.36 -16.54
CA ALA A 114 35.55 1.23 -17.27
C ALA A 114 36.91 1.27 -16.57
N ARG A 115 36.92 1.41 -15.24
CA ARG A 115 38.16 1.35 -14.43
C ARG A 115 38.82 -0.02 -14.51
N GLU A 116 38.06 -1.11 -14.42
CA GLU A 116 38.57 -2.49 -14.54
C GLU A 116 39.20 -2.73 -15.93
N SER A 117 38.58 -2.22 -16.99
CA SER A 117 39.13 -2.31 -18.35
C SER A 117 40.46 -1.56 -18.48
N ALA A 118 40.59 -0.39 -17.86
CA ALA A 118 41.88 0.33 -17.82
C ALA A 118 42.94 -0.48 -17.06
N ALA A 119 42.59 -1.04 -15.91
CA ALA A 119 43.49 -1.87 -15.11
C ALA A 119 43.94 -3.14 -15.85
N GLN A 120 43.03 -3.77 -16.60
CA GLN A 120 43.38 -4.93 -17.42
C GLN A 120 44.29 -4.57 -18.59
N LYS A 121 44.11 -3.38 -19.21
CA LYS A 121 45.00 -2.86 -20.26
C LYS A 121 46.41 -2.61 -19.71
N GLU A 122 46.54 -1.97 -18.55
CA GLU A 122 47.82 -1.78 -17.85
C GLU A 122 48.50 -3.12 -17.57
N HIS A 123 47.76 -4.10 -17.04
CA HIS A 123 48.30 -5.43 -16.77
C HIS A 123 48.87 -6.11 -18.02
N ARG A 124 48.16 -6.04 -19.15
CA ARG A 124 48.65 -6.60 -20.42
C ARG A 124 49.92 -5.91 -20.91
N LYS A 125 50.03 -4.59 -20.71
CA LYS A 125 51.25 -3.83 -21.06
C LYS A 125 52.43 -4.18 -20.16
N GLN A 126 52.18 -4.46 -18.87
CA GLN A 126 53.20 -4.96 -17.97
C GLN A 126 53.72 -6.34 -18.41
N GLU A 127 52.83 -7.29 -18.68
CA GLU A 127 53.23 -8.62 -19.17
C GLU A 127 53.99 -8.57 -20.50
N GLN A 128 53.63 -7.62 -21.38
CA GLN A 128 54.33 -7.40 -22.64
C GLN A 128 55.76 -6.91 -22.40
N LEU A 129 55.95 -5.96 -21.48
CA LEU A 129 57.27 -5.47 -21.09
C LEU A 129 58.12 -6.59 -20.47
N ASP A 130 57.55 -7.37 -19.55
CA ASP A 130 58.25 -8.49 -18.89
C ASP A 130 58.74 -9.53 -19.92
N LYS A 131 57.93 -9.84 -20.93
CA LYS A 131 58.31 -10.75 -22.03
C LYS A 131 59.45 -10.19 -22.87
N ILE A 132 59.47 -8.90 -23.17
CA ILE A 132 60.54 -8.26 -23.94
C ILE A 132 61.85 -8.27 -23.14
N LEU A 133 61.79 -7.97 -21.84
CA LEU A 133 62.95 -8.00 -20.95
C LEU A 133 63.61 -9.38 -20.88
N ILE A 134 62.83 -10.46 -20.95
CA ILE A 134 63.36 -11.84 -20.94
C ILE A 134 63.91 -12.25 -22.31
N LYS A 135 63.20 -11.92 -23.41
CA LYS A 135 63.51 -12.47 -24.74
C LYS A 135 64.46 -11.60 -25.57
N ASP A 136 64.53 -10.30 -25.31
CA ASP A 136 65.17 -9.32 -26.20
C ASP A 136 65.85 -8.20 -25.38
N ALA A 137 66.62 -8.59 -24.35
CA ALA A 137 67.20 -7.68 -23.36
C ALA A 137 68.20 -6.66 -23.94
N ALA A 138 68.79 -6.95 -25.09
CA ALA A 138 69.74 -6.05 -25.76
C ALA A 138 69.05 -4.92 -26.56
N ASN A 139 67.77 -5.09 -26.91
CA ASN A 139 67.04 -4.13 -27.74
C ASN A 139 66.46 -2.98 -26.90
N ARG A 140 67.33 -2.04 -26.54
CA ARG A 140 67.00 -0.86 -25.71
C ARG A 140 65.85 -0.04 -26.28
N THR A 141 65.76 0.11 -27.60
CA THR A 141 64.69 0.89 -28.26
C THR A 141 63.33 0.27 -28.02
N ARG A 142 63.22 -1.06 -28.18
CA ARG A 142 61.96 -1.78 -27.98
C ARG A 142 61.52 -1.79 -26.51
N ILE A 143 62.47 -1.91 -25.58
CA ILE A 143 62.21 -1.80 -24.15
C ILE A 143 61.67 -0.40 -23.81
N SER A 144 62.33 0.65 -24.30
CA SER A 144 61.93 2.05 -24.05
C SER A 144 60.52 2.36 -24.59
N GLN A 145 60.19 1.89 -25.79
CA GLN A 145 58.84 2.02 -26.34
C GLN A 145 57.80 1.32 -25.48
N SER A 146 58.05 0.07 -25.06
CA SER A 146 57.12 -0.67 -24.20
C SER A 146 56.96 -0.04 -22.81
N GLN A 147 58.00 0.58 -22.26
CA GLN A 147 57.92 1.34 -21.02
C GLN A 147 57.04 2.59 -21.15
N LEU A 148 57.13 3.31 -22.28
CA LEU A 148 56.28 4.47 -22.54
C LEU A 148 54.80 4.06 -22.67
N GLU A 149 54.51 2.96 -23.36
CA GLU A 149 53.14 2.43 -23.47
C GLU A 149 52.57 2.00 -22.11
N LEU A 150 53.39 1.37 -21.27
CA LEU A 150 53.01 1.02 -19.91
C LEU A 150 52.73 2.27 -19.08
N ALA A 151 53.61 3.28 -19.13
CA ALA A 151 53.41 4.53 -18.41
C ALA A 151 52.10 5.23 -18.80
N GLY A 152 51.75 5.23 -20.10
CA GLY A 152 50.45 5.71 -20.57
C GLY A 152 49.28 4.92 -19.99
N ALA A 153 49.34 3.58 -20.01
CA ALA A 153 48.30 2.74 -19.44
C ALA A 153 48.15 2.90 -17.91
N THR A 154 49.26 3.09 -17.18
CA THR A 154 49.24 3.42 -15.75
C THR A 154 48.57 4.77 -15.49
N GLN A 155 48.81 5.76 -16.35
CA GLN A 155 48.15 7.06 -16.25
C GLN A 155 46.64 6.97 -16.52
N ASP A 156 46.21 6.14 -17.49
CA ASP A 156 44.80 5.84 -17.76
C ASP A 156 44.13 5.25 -16.49
N VAL A 157 44.79 4.30 -15.82
CA VAL A 157 44.29 3.66 -14.58
C VAL A 157 44.15 4.67 -13.44
N ARG A 158 45.14 5.55 -13.26
CA ARG A 158 45.07 6.62 -12.24
C ARG A 158 43.88 7.54 -12.49
N THR A 159 43.71 7.97 -13.73
CA THR A 159 42.61 8.86 -14.15
C THR A 159 41.25 8.18 -13.91
N ALA A 160 41.10 6.93 -14.36
CA ALA A 160 39.86 6.16 -14.16
C ALA A 160 39.57 5.87 -12.68
N THR A 161 40.60 5.66 -11.86
CA THR A 161 40.46 5.45 -10.42
C THR A 161 39.99 6.72 -9.72
N GLY A 162 40.54 7.90 -10.06
CA GLY A 162 40.07 9.18 -9.53
C GLY A 162 38.59 9.44 -9.88
N ALA A 163 38.21 9.27 -11.15
CA ALA A 163 36.83 9.42 -11.59
C ALA A 163 35.87 8.45 -10.85
N LEU A 164 36.31 7.20 -10.63
CA LEU A 164 35.52 6.21 -9.89
C LEU A 164 35.29 6.63 -8.43
N VAL A 165 36.30 7.16 -7.76
CA VAL A 165 36.18 7.65 -6.37
C VAL A 165 35.16 8.78 -6.28
N ASP A 166 35.23 9.77 -7.17
CA ASP A 166 34.28 10.89 -7.21
C ASP A 166 32.85 10.42 -7.47
N SER A 167 32.70 9.43 -8.34
CA SER A 167 31.39 8.85 -8.63
C SER A 167 30.82 8.01 -7.50
N VAL A 168 31.65 7.24 -6.79
CA VAL A 168 31.23 6.51 -5.59
C VAL A 168 30.77 7.51 -4.51
N HIS A 169 31.51 8.60 -4.30
CA HIS A 169 31.11 9.64 -3.37
C HIS A 169 29.76 10.27 -3.74
N ARG A 170 29.57 10.62 -5.02
CA ARG A 170 28.29 11.14 -5.54
C ARG A 170 27.15 10.13 -5.41
N PHE A 171 27.39 8.86 -5.73
CA PHE A 171 26.41 7.78 -5.61
C PHE A 171 25.94 7.61 -4.16
N GLU A 172 26.87 7.54 -3.21
CA GLU A 172 26.55 7.40 -1.78
C GLU A 172 25.84 8.64 -1.22
N SER A 173 26.22 9.84 -1.65
CA SER A 173 25.59 11.09 -1.23
C SER A 173 24.15 11.20 -1.76
N GLN A 174 23.96 10.92 -3.06
CA GLN A 174 22.65 10.88 -3.70
C GLN A 174 21.73 9.87 -3.02
N LYS A 175 22.23 8.66 -2.73
CA LYS A 175 21.51 7.60 -2.02
C LYS A 175 20.92 8.08 -0.70
N ARG A 176 21.71 8.76 0.12
CA ARG A 176 21.25 9.28 1.42
C ARG A 176 20.22 10.38 1.25
N ALA A 177 20.48 11.35 0.38
CA ALA A 177 19.59 12.48 0.15
C ALA A 177 18.21 12.02 -0.38
N ASP A 178 18.20 11.06 -1.30
CA ASP A 178 16.95 10.52 -1.85
C ASP A 178 16.17 9.71 -0.82
N LEU A 179 16.84 8.89 0.00
CA LEU A 179 16.17 8.18 1.09
C LEU A 179 15.55 9.14 2.09
N GLN A 180 16.29 10.17 2.51
CA GLN A 180 15.77 11.19 3.41
C GLN A 180 14.56 11.91 2.81
N ARG A 181 14.62 12.29 1.54
CA ARG A 181 13.51 12.94 0.85
C ARG A 181 12.30 12.02 0.73
N SER A 182 12.46 10.82 0.18
CA SER A 182 11.35 9.89 -0.05
C SER A 182 10.70 9.43 1.27
N LEU A 183 11.48 9.12 2.30
CA LEU A 183 10.94 8.71 3.60
C LEU A 183 10.38 9.91 4.38
N GLY A 184 11.00 11.08 4.26
CA GLY A 184 10.49 12.31 4.86
C GLY A 184 9.12 12.70 4.29
N GLU A 185 8.96 12.65 2.96
CA GLU A 185 7.67 12.86 2.32
C GLU A 185 6.65 11.80 2.73
N PHE A 186 7.04 10.53 2.82
CA PHE A 186 6.13 9.47 3.32
C PHE A 186 5.59 9.82 4.71
N LEU A 187 6.47 10.12 5.66
CA LEU A 187 6.09 10.44 7.03
C LEU A 187 5.23 11.70 7.10
N TRP A 188 5.60 12.75 6.38
CA TRP A 188 4.83 14.00 6.34
C TRP A 188 3.41 13.80 5.81
N ASN A 189 3.24 13.01 4.74
CA ASN A 189 1.91 12.73 4.19
C ASN A 189 1.06 11.88 5.14
N GLU A 190 1.65 10.88 5.80
CA GLU A 190 0.94 10.11 6.84
C GLU A 190 0.53 11.00 8.02
N MET A 191 1.43 11.87 8.50
CA MET A 191 1.11 12.81 9.58
C MET A 191 -0.05 13.73 9.23
N ASN A 192 -0.01 14.34 8.04
CA ASN A 192 -1.09 15.22 7.58
C ASN A 192 -2.42 14.48 7.44
N PHE A 193 -2.40 13.29 6.83
CA PHE A 193 -3.59 12.47 6.71
C PHE A 193 -4.15 12.10 8.09
N HIS A 194 -3.30 11.69 9.02
CA HIS A 194 -3.74 11.31 10.36
C HIS A 194 -4.31 12.48 11.15
N ALA A 195 -3.76 13.69 11.02
CA ALA A 195 -4.30 14.89 11.63
C ALA A 195 -5.72 15.19 11.10
N GLN A 196 -5.89 15.22 9.78
CA GLN A 196 -7.21 15.43 9.15
C GLN A 196 -8.20 14.31 9.50
N ALA A 197 -7.74 13.06 9.49
CA ALA A 197 -8.58 11.94 9.85
C ALA A 197 -9.04 12.01 11.31
N LEU A 198 -8.20 12.50 12.23
CA LEU A 198 -8.57 12.68 13.63
C LEU A 198 -9.63 13.77 13.79
N GLU A 199 -9.50 14.88 13.07
CA GLU A 199 -10.49 15.95 13.02
C GLU A 199 -11.86 15.42 12.56
N ILE A 200 -11.91 14.76 11.42
CA ILE A 200 -13.14 14.17 10.86
C ILE A 200 -13.75 13.12 11.79
N LEU A 201 -12.92 12.28 12.41
CA LEU A 201 -13.40 11.26 13.37
C LEU A 201 -13.94 11.90 14.66
N THR A 202 -13.39 13.05 15.07
CA THR A 202 -13.88 13.79 16.23
C THR A 202 -15.25 14.40 15.93
N GLU A 203 -15.42 14.98 14.74
CA GLU A 203 -16.71 15.48 14.26
C GLU A 203 -17.75 14.35 14.16
N ALA A 204 -17.38 13.20 13.58
CA ALA A 204 -18.25 12.04 13.50
C ALA A 204 -18.68 11.52 14.87
N HIS A 205 -17.78 11.56 15.85
CA HIS A 205 -18.10 11.21 17.23
C HIS A 205 -19.03 12.23 17.88
N GLN A 206 -18.83 13.53 17.64
CA GLN A 206 -19.72 14.57 18.16
C GLN A 206 -21.14 14.39 17.60
N LEU A 207 -21.28 14.22 16.27
CA LEU A 207 -22.56 13.96 15.60
C LEU A 207 -23.34 12.80 16.26
N LEU A 208 -22.64 11.72 16.62
CA LEU A 208 -23.25 10.57 17.32
C LEU A 208 -23.71 10.86 18.75
N MET A 209 -23.06 11.80 19.44
CA MET A 209 -23.24 12.02 20.88
C MET A 209 -24.09 13.24 21.20
N THR A 210 -24.27 14.16 20.26
CA THR A 210 -25.02 15.41 20.48
C THR A 210 -26.47 15.34 20.02
N ASP A 211 -26.82 14.44 19.10
CA ASP A 211 -28.18 14.37 18.58
C ASP A 211 -29.11 13.63 19.56
N ASP A 212 -30.10 14.36 20.07
CA ASP A 212 -31.16 13.82 20.92
C ASP A 212 -32.15 13.01 20.08
N MET A 213 -31.80 11.74 19.87
CA MET A 213 -32.64 10.75 19.19
C MET A 213 -33.92 10.39 19.98
N SER A 214 -34.16 10.98 21.16
CA SER A 214 -35.37 10.72 21.94
C SER A 214 -36.64 11.28 21.28
N ALA A 215 -36.52 12.29 20.43
CA ALA A 215 -37.64 12.82 19.66
C ALA A 215 -38.24 11.77 18.71
N ASP A 216 -37.40 10.95 18.08
CA ASP A 216 -37.85 9.84 17.21
C ASP A 216 -38.60 8.77 18.02
N LEU A 217 -38.20 8.52 19.28
CA LEU A 217 -38.88 7.55 20.16
C LEU A 217 -40.31 7.97 20.50
N ALA A 218 -40.53 9.26 20.80
CA ALA A 218 -41.86 9.79 21.11
C ALA A 218 -42.81 9.65 19.91
N GLU A 219 -42.33 9.92 18.69
CA GLU A 219 -43.12 9.77 17.47
C GLU A 219 -43.48 8.30 17.19
N ILE A 220 -42.55 7.37 17.43
CA ILE A 220 -42.81 5.93 17.31
C ILE A 220 -43.85 5.48 18.33
N GLU A 221 -43.72 5.91 19.58
CA GLU A 221 -44.66 5.58 20.66
C GLU A 221 -46.08 6.09 20.33
N GLU A 222 -46.21 7.33 19.85
CA GLU A 222 -47.49 7.89 19.42
C GLU A 222 -48.12 7.06 18.29
N ARG A 223 -47.35 6.71 17.25
CA ARG A 223 -47.84 5.89 16.13
C ARG A 223 -48.28 4.50 16.56
N VAL A 224 -47.54 3.87 17.47
CA VAL A 224 -47.89 2.55 18.04
C VAL A 224 -49.18 2.63 18.84
N ASN A 225 -49.32 3.65 19.70
CA ASN A 225 -50.52 3.87 20.51
C ASN A 225 -51.78 4.16 19.66
N LEU A 226 -51.62 4.94 18.58
CA LEU A 226 -52.69 5.18 17.60
C LEU A 226 -53.11 3.90 16.87
N ALA A 227 -52.15 3.04 16.49
CA ALA A 227 -52.45 1.76 15.85
C ALA A 227 -53.19 0.81 16.81
N ALA A 228 -52.75 0.71 18.07
CA ALA A 228 -53.40 -0.10 19.11
C ALA A 228 -54.85 0.37 19.39
N SER A 229 -55.07 1.69 19.42
CA SER A 229 -56.40 2.28 19.64
C SER A 229 -57.38 1.98 18.50
N ARG A 230 -56.90 1.87 17.25
CA ARG A 230 -57.73 1.50 16.09
C ARG A 230 -58.16 0.03 16.11
N THR A 231 -57.35 -0.86 16.68
CA THR A 231 -57.70 -2.30 16.82
C THR A 231 -58.74 -2.57 17.91
N ASN A 232 -58.93 -1.64 18.84
CA ASN A 232 -59.92 -1.73 19.93
C ASN A 232 -61.25 -1.03 19.62
N SER A 233 -61.49 -0.63 18.36
CA SER A 233 -62.83 -0.17 17.97
C SER A 233 -63.81 -1.34 18.02
N PRO A 234 -64.90 -1.29 18.83
CA PRO A 234 -65.89 -2.35 18.84
C PRO A 234 -66.49 -2.45 17.44
N ILE A 235 -66.57 -3.67 16.91
CA ILE A 235 -67.48 -3.99 15.81
C ILE A 235 -68.85 -3.45 16.23
N ARG A 236 -69.27 -2.34 15.63
CA ARG A 236 -70.58 -1.72 15.89
C ARG A 236 -71.61 -2.76 15.46
N GLY A 237 -72.19 -3.43 16.44
CA GLY A 237 -73.14 -4.52 16.25
C GLY A 237 -74.22 -4.12 15.27
N HIS A 238 -74.41 -4.95 14.24
CA HIS A 238 -75.64 -4.99 13.48
C HIS A 238 -76.77 -5.22 14.49
N ARG A 239 -77.62 -4.20 14.64
CA ARG A 239 -78.88 -4.28 15.35
C ARG A 239 -79.87 -4.93 14.38
N GLU A 240 -80.30 -6.15 14.70
CA GLU A 240 -81.48 -6.77 14.12
C GLU A 240 -82.68 -5.93 14.54
N ASP A 241 -83.34 -5.28 13.58
CA ASP A 241 -84.72 -4.83 13.71
C ASP A 241 -85.43 -5.30 12.42
N ALA A 242 -86.31 -6.28 12.57
CA ALA A 242 -87.14 -6.84 11.53
C ALA A 242 -88.52 -6.16 11.53
N TYR A 243 -89.03 -5.71 10.37
CA TYR A 243 -90.46 -5.70 10.04
C TYR A 243 -90.76 -5.42 8.54
N TYR A 244 -91.43 -6.38 7.89
CA TYR A 244 -92.34 -6.41 6.70
C TYR A 244 -92.12 -5.46 5.48
N ASP A 245 -91.90 -6.00 4.25
CA ASP A 245 -92.90 -6.35 3.18
C ASP A 245 -93.09 -5.15 2.21
N SER A 246 -92.94 -5.20 0.87
CA SER A 246 -93.35 -6.16 -0.17
C SER A 246 -92.55 -5.97 -1.48
N ASP A 247 -92.52 -7.02 -2.33
CA ASP A 247 -92.54 -7.09 -3.82
C ASP A 247 -91.87 -5.96 -4.65
N GLU A 248 -91.01 -6.18 -5.66
CA GLU A 248 -91.23 -6.94 -6.90
C GLU A 248 -89.91 -6.97 -7.75
N ASP A 249 -89.68 -8.07 -8.45
CA ASP A 249 -89.00 -8.31 -9.74
C ASP A 249 -87.86 -7.37 -10.26
N ASP A 250 -86.69 -7.94 -10.58
CA ASP A 250 -86.27 -8.18 -11.98
C ASP A 250 -84.82 -8.71 -12.05
N SER A 251 -84.65 -9.63 -12.99
CA SER A 251 -83.51 -10.48 -13.26
C SER A 251 -82.35 -9.74 -13.94
N ARG A 252 -81.09 -10.05 -13.55
CA ARG A 252 -79.95 -10.39 -14.46
C ARG A 252 -78.59 -10.44 -13.74
N SER A 253 -78.01 -11.63 -13.72
CA SER A 253 -76.56 -11.90 -13.70
C SER A 253 -75.94 -11.66 -15.11
N PRO A 254 -74.60 -11.74 -15.39
CA PRO A 254 -73.56 -12.46 -14.63
C PRO A 254 -72.11 -11.88 -14.60
N HIS A 255 -71.31 -12.45 -13.69
CA HIS A 255 -69.88 -12.83 -13.78
C HIS A 255 -68.83 -11.88 -14.40
N PHE A 256 -67.74 -11.63 -13.66
CA PHE A 256 -66.38 -11.89 -14.20
C PHE A 256 -65.35 -12.29 -13.12
N ARG A 257 -64.53 -13.27 -13.51
CA ARG A 257 -63.61 -14.10 -12.72
C ARG A 257 -62.37 -13.34 -12.21
N ARG A 258 -61.97 -13.66 -10.96
CA ARG A 258 -60.58 -13.58 -10.49
C ARG A 258 -59.71 -14.61 -11.23
N LYS A 259 -58.50 -14.21 -11.60
CA LYS A 259 -57.39 -15.14 -11.88
C LYS A 259 -56.30 -14.92 -10.85
N ASP A 260 -56.10 -15.94 -10.03
CA ASP A 260 -54.84 -16.16 -9.31
C ASP A 260 -53.72 -16.45 -10.32
N SER A 261 -52.52 -15.94 -10.07
CA SER A 261 -51.31 -16.64 -10.53
C SER A 261 -50.25 -16.64 -9.44
N ILE A 262 -49.84 -17.87 -9.16
CA ILE A 262 -48.93 -18.33 -8.13
C ILE A 262 -47.49 -18.23 -8.67
N ARG A 263 -46.62 -17.62 -7.87
CA ARG A 263 -45.27 -18.09 -7.47
C ARG A 263 -44.36 -18.68 -8.57
N SER A 264 -43.15 -18.12 -8.68
CA SER A 264 -41.95 -18.94 -8.88
C SER A 264 -40.77 -18.43 -8.06
N ARG A 265 -40.36 -19.26 -7.11
CA ARG A 265 -39.14 -19.15 -6.30
C ARG A 265 -37.95 -19.59 -7.15
N LYS A 266 -36.81 -18.90 -7.04
CA LYS A 266 -35.51 -19.56 -7.12
C LYS A 266 -34.67 -19.22 -5.90
N SER A 267 -34.47 -20.27 -5.12
CA SER A 267 -33.51 -20.41 -4.03
C SER A 267 -32.12 -20.59 -4.61
N VAL A 268 -31.11 -19.93 -4.02
CA VAL A 268 -29.72 -20.36 -4.07
C VAL A 268 -29.16 -20.27 -2.66
N ARG A 269 -28.82 -21.43 -2.09
CA ARG A 269 -27.99 -21.62 -0.91
C ARG A 269 -26.53 -21.33 -1.27
N SER A 270 -25.77 -20.70 -0.39
CA SER A 270 -24.33 -20.91 -0.32
C SER A 270 -23.85 -20.99 1.13
N HIS A 271 -22.99 -21.97 1.34
CA HIS A 271 -22.42 -22.41 2.60
C HIS A 271 -21.58 -21.34 3.31
N GLN A 272 -21.91 -21.17 4.59
CA GLN A 272 -21.04 -21.17 5.76
C GLN A 272 -19.53 -21.33 5.53
N ASP A 273 -18.75 -20.34 6.00
CA ASP A 273 -17.44 -20.60 6.61
C ASP A 273 -17.24 -19.70 7.84
N ARG A 274 -16.95 -20.36 8.96
CA ARG A 274 -16.72 -19.81 10.31
C ARG A 274 -15.30 -19.25 10.40
N LEU A 275 -15.14 -18.10 11.05
CA LEU A 275 -13.85 -17.64 11.57
C LEU A 275 -14.01 -17.32 13.07
N GLU A 276 -13.37 -18.11 13.92
CA GLU A 276 -13.02 -17.72 15.29
C GLU A 276 -11.47 -17.70 15.43
N PRO A 277 -10.89 -16.74 16.19
CA PRO A 277 -9.49 -16.77 16.64
C PRO A 277 -9.40 -17.12 18.15
N PRO A 278 -8.23 -17.03 18.83
CA PRO A 278 -6.84 -17.44 18.53
C PRO A 278 -6.24 -18.31 19.68
N ARG A 279 -5.05 -18.93 19.51
CA ARG A 279 -4.15 -19.24 20.66
C ARG A 279 -2.65 -19.21 20.32
N SER A 280 -1.92 -18.53 21.19
CA SER A 280 -0.47 -18.35 21.27
C SER A 280 0.24 -19.47 22.04
N GLU A 281 1.57 -19.49 21.88
CA GLU A 281 2.62 -20.18 22.66
C GLU A 281 2.88 -21.69 22.47
N LYS A 282 4.10 -22.00 22.00
CA LYS A 282 5.07 -22.78 22.80
C LYS A 282 6.52 -22.59 22.33
N ARG A 283 7.34 -22.15 23.29
CA ARG A 283 8.82 -22.25 23.33
C ARG A 283 9.26 -23.72 23.45
N ARG A 284 10.57 -23.92 23.19
CA ARG A 284 11.49 -25.06 23.50
C ARG A 284 11.68 -26.03 22.32
N GLN A 285 12.87 -26.53 21.97
CA GLN A 285 14.24 -26.47 22.51
C GLN A 285 15.17 -27.19 21.49
N SER A 286 16.44 -26.78 21.39
CA SER A 286 17.64 -27.66 21.32
C SER A 286 18.87 -26.77 21.09
N ALA A 287 19.71 -26.59 22.13
CA ALA A 287 20.97 -27.31 22.35
C ALA A 287 22.07 -26.78 21.41
N GLY A 288 23.19 -26.22 21.84
CA GLY A 288 23.97 -26.41 23.07
C GLY A 288 25.40 -26.76 22.62
N HIS A 289 26.39 -25.93 22.96
CA HIS A 289 27.84 -26.22 23.10
C HIS A 289 28.55 -24.87 23.39
N ALA A 290 28.89 -24.59 24.65
CA ALA A 290 30.16 -24.93 25.29
C ALA A 290 31.37 -24.16 24.72
N ARG A 291 31.86 -23.17 25.49
CA ARG A 291 33.25 -23.14 25.98
C ARG A 291 33.49 -21.90 26.84
N GLY A 292 33.82 -22.17 28.10
CA GLY A 292 34.49 -21.21 28.98
C GLY A 292 36.01 -21.18 28.75
N ARG A 293 36.60 -20.10 29.27
CA ARG A 293 38.02 -19.77 29.56
C ARG A 293 38.25 -18.35 29.08
N ASN A 294 38.97 -17.47 29.75
CA ASN A 294 39.57 -17.34 31.08
C ASN A 294 40.18 -15.92 31.03
N LYS A 295 40.18 -15.18 32.14
CA LYS A 295 41.05 -14.03 32.45
C LYS A 295 41.24 -12.95 31.38
#